data_AF-A0A917FXF9-F1
#
_entry.id   AF-A0A917FXF9-F1
#
_cell.length_a   1.000
_cell.length_b   1.000
_cell.length_c   1.000
_cell.angle_alpha   90.00
_cell.angle_beta   90.00
_cell.angle_gamma   90.00
#
_symmetry.space_group_name_H-M   'P 1'
#
loop_
_entity.id
_entity.type
_entity.pdbx_description
1 polymer ?
#
loop_
_entity_poly.entity_id
_entity_poly.type
_entity_poly.pdbx_seq_one_letter_code
_entity_poly.pdbx_strand_id
1 'polypeptide(L)'
;MNTNLHLLAWDYASIKVLDVRFEIVGTQQTHRAYQVPANLFLIVIQGRGQVEVNAKTQTVQAYYIAHIPKGSWLKIHAEVPFYYYVLFYRATLPLVMAKEHMQIIKAHKPFQLHYSLIPQNGIALHHNVRQMHEKWQEGHRVSRYYCKGALYNFTYLLLAQGNDQSHSPNVDLCTSVKHYIEQNYQQHLTLTSIADALNYSVAHLSTTFKEKTGYSVIDYVIQTRLSNAERWLRESDAPLKEIAEQIGYKDPYYFSRLFKKHKHCSPLQYRQQYHQHPMDASITSLTSSIVQPSISRYIESDSQYNKEVYIPMVRSTRTSLLATLLICFTLLFSGCTTTNTQTIGKTNEVQTEYVTYKASNGEVEIPKNPKRVVVLANSYAGYLLALGIKPIGMSKFALKNPYFEGKVDGVENIGDEQSLEKITELNPDLIIAFNREGVENLEKIAPTVAITYGEKDYKEQLLAFGDMLNKKEEAEDWIAQWEEKIEQHKSEIQAIVGDRTVSIIGGGEKELMVFGENFGRGGEIVYEGFNLNMPPLIKEEAVDTKQGYAAVSLEVLNDFIGDYIFIDGQDVADYLATSSLWKDLPAVKENKMMILDTDASYFSDPVSLDGQLDEIIAFFRSHQ
;
A
#
# COMPACT_ATOMS: atom_id res chain seq x y z
N MET A 1 -14.02 -22.01 24.01
CA MET A 1 -12.67 -21.84 23.43
C MET A 1 -11.76 -21.36 24.54
N ASN A 2 -10.59 -21.98 24.77
CA ASN A 2 -9.61 -21.42 25.70
C ASN A 2 -8.74 -20.43 24.92
N THR A 3 -9.01 -19.14 25.10
CA THR A 3 -8.42 -18.05 24.32
C THR A 3 -6.90 -18.01 24.43
N ASN A 4 -6.33 -18.23 25.62
CA ASN A 4 -4.89 -18.24 25.84
C ASN A 4 -4.18 -19.39 25.10
N LEU A 5 -4.81 -20.56 25.02
CA LEU A 5 -4.27 -21.70 24.25
C LEU A 5 -4.31 -21.44 22.74
N HIS A 6 -5.35 -20.77 22.26
CA HIS A 6 -5.43 -20.35 20.86
C HIS A 6 -4.38 -19.27 20.55
N LEU A 7 -4.24 -18.25 21.40
CA LEU A 7 -3.20 -17.23 21.25
C LEU A 7 -1.80 -17.85 21.19
N LEU A 8 -1.48 -18.77 22.11
CA LEU A 8 -0.22 -19.50 22.10
C LEU A 8 0.01 -20.24 20.78
N ALA A 9 -1.01 -20.90 20.21
CA ALA A 9 -0.84 -21.61 18.95
C ALA A 9 -0.72 -20.68 17.74
N TRP A 10 -1.44 -19.56 17.73
CA TRP A 10 -1.35 -18.54 16.66
C TRP A 10 -0.02 -17.79 16.69
N ASP A 11 0.54 -17.56 17.87
CA ASP A 11 1.86 -16.94 18.09
C ASP A 11 2.99 -17.77 17.45
N TYR A 12 2.97 -19.10 17.64
CA TYR A 12 3.99 -19.97 17.07
C TYR A 12 3.72 -20.40 15.62
N ALA A 13 2.48 -20.30 15.11
CA ALA A 13 2.16 -20.86 13.81
C ALA A 13 2.62 -19.97 12.64
N SER A 14 3.31 -20.58 11.68
CA SER A 14 3.48 -20.02 10.35
C SER A 14 2.20 -20.21 9.54
N ILE A 15 1.59 -19.09 9.13
CA ILE A 15 0.31 -19.07 8.43
C ILE A 15 0.52 -18.75 6.95
N LYS A 16 -0.11 -19.55 6.08
CA LYS A 16 -0.25 -19.27 4.65
C LYS A 16 -1.72 -19.09 4.31
N VAL A 17 -2.11 -17.89 3.86
CA VAL A 17 -3.43 -17.65 3.26
C VAL A 17 -3.47 -18.33 1.90
N LEU A 18 -4.48 -19.17 1.70
CA LEU A 18 -4.66 -19.95 0.47
C LEU A 18 -5.72 -19.34 -0.43
N ASP A 19 -6.75 -18.72 0.17
CA ASP A 19 -7.83 -18.10 -0.56
C ASP A 19 -8.63 -17.12 0.29
N VAL A 20 -9.10 -16.01 -0.30
CA VAL A 20 -10.10 -15.12 0.29
C VAL A 20 -11.19 -14.88 -0.74
N ARG A 21 -12.38 -15.41 -0.47
CA ARG A 21 -13.52 -15.33 -1.40
C ARG A 21 -14.71 -14.66 -0.75
N PHE A 22 -15.49 -13.98 -1.57
CA PHE A 22 -16.80 -13.48 -1.25
C PHE A 22 -17.84 -14.27 -2.04
N GLU A 23 -18.86 -14.79 -1.36
CA GLU A 23 -19.86 -15.66 -1.95
C GLU A 23 -21.27 -15.22 -1.54
N ILE A 24 -22.23 -15.49 -2.42
CA ILE A 24 -23.65 -15.18 -2.23
C ILE A 24 -24.46 -16.45 -2.48
N VAL A 25 -25.27 -16.84 -1.50
CA VAL A 25 -26.29 -17.88 -1.70
C VAL A 25 -27.64 -17.21 -1.85
N GLY A 26 -28.29 -17.47 -2.99
CA GLY A 26 -29.64 -16.99 -3.25
C GLY A 26 -30.69 -17.58 -2.30
N THR A 27 -31.84 -16.93 -2.19
CA THR A 27 -32.97 -17.36 -1.36
C THR A 27 -33.37 -18.81 -1.63
N GLN A 28 -33.50 -19.62 -0.57
CA GLN A 28 -33.83 -21.05 -0.63
C GLN A 28 -32.85 -21.92 -1.43
N GLN A 29 -31.67 -21.41 -1.76
CA GLN A 29 -30.61 -22.21 -2.36
C GLN A 29 -29.75 -22.88 -1.29
N THR A 30 -29.23 -24.04 -1.64
CA THR A 30 -28.33 -24.82 -0.78
C THR A 30 -27.02 -25.00 -1.54
N HIS A 31 -25.89 -24.61 -0.94
CA HIS A 31 -24.60 -25.06 -1.47
C HIS A 31 -24.48 -26.57 -1.29
N ARG A 32 -24.01 -27.26 -2.32
CA ARG A 32 -23.69 -28.69 -2.21
C ARG A 32 -22.70 -28.90 -1.07
N ALA A 33 -22.96 -29.91 -0.25
CA ALA A 33 -22.03 -30.32 0.78
C ALA A 33 -20.69 -30.68 0.14
N TYR A 34 -19.60 -30.13 0.66
CA TYR A 34 -18.25 -30.45 0.20
C TYR A 34 -17.30 -30.63 1.38
N GLN A 35 -16.25 -31.39 1.15
CA GLN A 35 -15.19 -31.55 2.13
C GLN A 35 -14.21 -30.38 2.01
N VAL A 36 -13.98 -29.71 3.13
CA VAL A 36 -13.16 -28.50 3.15
C VAL A 36 -11.68 -28.86 2.92
N PRO A 37 -11.01 -28.29 1.89
CA PRO A 37 -9.65 -28.68 1.48
C PRO A 37 -8.53 -28.18 2.40
N ALA A 38 -8.78 -27.13 3.19
CA ALA A 38 -7.85 -26.52 4.13
C ALA A 38 -8.61 -25.98 5.35
N ASN A 39 -7.92 -25.40 6.33
CA ASN A 39 -8.64 -24.71 7.41
C ASN A 39 -9.29 -23.46 6.83
N LEU A 40 -10.48 -23.10 7.31
CA LEU A 40 -11.13 -21.87 6.89
C LEU A 40 -11.77 -21.11 8.04
N PHE A 41 -11.93 -19.81 7.84
CA PHE A 41 -12.93 -19.02 8.53
C PHE A 41 -14.10 -18.76 7.58
N LEU A 42 -15.31 -19.02 8.07
CA LEU A 42 -16.57 -18.61 7.46
C LEU A 42 -17.04 -17.36 8.20
N ILE A 43 -17.21 -16.23 7.48
CA ILE A 43 -17.62 -14.95 8.06
C ILE A 43 -18.91 -14.50 7.37
N VAL A 44 -20.03 -14.56 8.08
CA VAL A 44 -21.34 -14.13 7.57
C VAL A 44 -21.47 -12.63 7.75
N ILE A 45 -21.80 -11.89 6.69
CA ILE A 45 -21.94 -10.43 6.76
C ILE A 45 -23.40 -9.97 6.69
N GLN A 46 -24.26 -10.74 6.02
CA GLN A 46 -25.66 -10.40 5.85
C GLN A 46 -26.47 -11.66 5.54
N GLY A 47 -27.73 -11.66 6.00
CA GLY A 47 -28.68 -12.74 5.74
C GLY A 47 -28.87 -13.66 6.94
N ARG A 48 -29.72 -14.67 6.73
CA ARG A 48 -30.07 -15.71 7.71
C ARG A 48 -30.13 -17.04 7.00
N GLY A 49 -29.61 -18.07 7.66
CA GLY A 49 -29.57 -19.41 7.11
C GLY A 49 -29.13 -20.45 8.12
N GLN A 50 -28.78 -21.62 7.62
CA GLN A 50 -28.26 -22.73 8.38
C GLN A 50 -26.89 -23.13 7.84
N VAL A 51 -25.92 -23.24 8.74
CA VAL A 51 -24.59 -23.78 8.45
C VAL A 51 -24.50 -25.15 9.10
N GLU A 52 -24.23 -26.16 8.29
CA GLU A 52 -24.03 -27.53 8.73
C GLU A 52 -22.55 -27.90 8.60
N VAL A 53 -21.93 -28.25 9.74
CA VAL A 53 -20.54 -28.71 9.81
C VAL A 53 -20.51 -30.11 10.43
N ASN A 54 -20.02 -31.11 9.68
CA ASN A 54 -19.98 -32.52 10.12
C ASN A 54 -21.32 -33.02 10.70
N ALA A 55 -22.41 -32.79 9.96
CA ALA A 55 -23.79 -33.13 10.33
C ALA A 55 -24.38 -32.39 11.56
N LYS A 56 -23.69 -31.38 12.08
CA LYS A 56 -24.25 -30.45 13.09
C LYS A 56 -24.70 -29.18 12.41
N THR A 57 -26.00 -28.94 12.44
CA THR A 57 -26.62 -27.75 11.85
C THR A 57 -26.84 -26.68 12.89
N GLN A 58 -26.45 -25.44 12.58
CA GLN A 58 -26.68 -24.27 13.39
C GLN A 58 -27.36 -23.19 12.56
N THR A 59 -28.40 -22.56 13.11
CA THR A 59 -28.98 -21.34 12.53
C THR A 59 -28.05 -20.17 12.77
N VAL A 60 -27.76 -19.43 11.71
CA VAL A 60 -26.79 -18.35 11.73
C VAL A 60 -27.35 -17.09 11.08
N GLN A 61 -26.79 -15.95 11.47
CA GLN A 61 -27.16 -14.62 10.99
C GLN A 61 -25.90 -13.76 10.79
N ALA A 62 -26.06 -12.49 10.43
CA ALA A 62 -24.96 -11.54 10.27
C ALA A 62 -23.97 -11.56 11.45
N TYR A 63 -22.69 -11.38 11.11
CA TYR A 63 -21.51 -11.46 11.98
C TYR A 63 -21.18 -12.82 12.58
N TYR A 64 -21.92 -13.88 12.25
CA TYR A 64 -21.51 -15.23 12.63
C TYR A 64 -20.15 -15.57 12.03
N ILE A 65 -19.21 -15.99 12.88
CA ILE A 65 -17.89 -16.47 12.48
C ILE A 65 -17.73 -17.91 12.92
N ALA A 66 -17.27 -18.77 12.01
CA ALA A 66 -16.89 -20.14 12.32
C ALA A 66 -15.49 -20.48 11.78
N HIS A 67 -14.65 -21.06 12.62
CA HIS A 67 -13.43 -21.71 12.19
C HIS A 67 -13.73 -23.18 11.89
N ILE A 68 -13.49 -23.62 10.66
CA ILE A 68 -13.78 -24.97 10.19
C ILE A 68 -12.46 -25.65 9.79
N PRO A 69 -12.07 -26.74 10.45
CA PRO A 69 -10.79 -27.38 10.17
C PRO A 69 -10.85 -28.20 8.88
N LYS A 70 -9.69 -28.32 8.22
CA LYS A 70 -9.47 -29.15 7.04
C LYS A 70 -10.10 -30.54 7.20
N GLY A 71 -10.79 -31.01 6.17
CA GLY A 71 -11.40 -32.34 6.13
C GLY A 71 -12.82 -32.38 6.70
N SER A 72 -13.32 -31.31 7.31
CA SER A 72 -14.72 -31.20 7.72
C SER A 72 -15.65 -31.14 6.50
N TRP A 73 -16.88 -31.60 6.65
CA TRP A 73 -17.95 -31.38 5.68
C TRP A 73 -18.68 -30.07 6.00
N LEU A 74 -18.80 -29.20 5.00
CA LEU A 74 -19.52 -27.93 5.11
C LEU A 74 -20.68 -27.91 4.11
N LYS A 75 -21.86 -27.52 4.61
CA LYS A 75 -23.06 -27.24 3.81
C LYS A 75 -23.73 -25.97 4.33
N ILE A 76 -24.16 -25.11 3.41
CA ILE A 76 -24.82 -23.84 3.75
C ILE A 76 -26.18 -23.82 3.06
N HIS A 77 -27.22 -23.53 3.84
CA HIS A 77 -28.59 -23.36 3.38
C HIS A 77 -29.06 -21.95 3.70
N ALA A 78 -29.48 -21.18 2.71
CA ALA A 78 -29.91 -19.81 2.89
C ALA A 78 -31.44 -19.71 2.95
N GLU A 79 -31.97 -19.11 4.02
CA GLU A 79 -33.41 -18.78 4.13
C GLU A 79 -33.72 -17.50 3.34
N VAL A 80 -32.81 -16.53 3.40
CA VAL A 80 -32.79 -15.25 2.65
C VAL A 80 -31.39 -15.05 2.05
N PRO A 81 -31.17 -14.13 1.08
CA PRO A 81 -29.86 -13.94 0.47
C PRO A 81 -28.75 -13.85 1.51
N PHE A 82 -27.79 -14.75 1.41
CA PHE A 82 -26.80 -15.05 2.44
C PHE A 82 -25.42 -14.71 1.93
N TYR A 83 -24.85 -13.63 2.46
CA TYR A 83 -23.58 -13.06 2.02
C TYR A 83 -22.51 -13.40 3.03
N TYR A 84 -21.40 -13.97 2.57
CA TYR A 84 -20.33 -14.39 3.46
C TYR A 84 -18.97 -14.38 2.78
N TYR A 85 -17.93 -14.21 3.59
CA TYR A 85 -16.55 -14.44 3.18
C TYR A 85 -16.11 -15.83 3.60
N VAL A 86 -15.24 -16.44 2.79
CA VAL A 86 -14.49 -17.64 3.13
C VAL A 86 -13.00 -17.34 3.04
N LEU A 87 -12.31 -17.51 4.16
CA LEU A 87 -10.88 -17.32 4.27
C LEU A 87 -10.20 -18.67 4.49
N PHE A 88 -9.56 -19.21 3.46
CA PHE A 88 -8.79 -20.45 3.55
C PHE A 88 -7.36 -20.18 3.97
N TYR A 89 -6.84 -21.00 4.87
CA TYR A 89 -5.45 -20.91 5.31
C TYR A 89 -4.86 -22.28 5.68
N ARG A 90 -3.54 -22.32 5.77
CA ARG A 90 -2.76 -23.43 6.32
C ARG A 90 -1.92 -22.91 7.47
N ALA A 91 -1.99 -23.58 8.61
CA ALA A 91 -1.09 -23.36 9.73
C ALA A 91 -0.03 -24.47 9.79
N THR A 92 1.22 -24.07 9.97
CA THR A 92 2.35 -24.97 10.17
C THR A 92 3.06 -24.57 11.45
N LEU A 93 3.25 -25.52 12.37
CA LEU A 93 3.98 -25.27 13.61
C LEU A 93 5.49 -25.49 13.36
N PRO A 94 6.37 -24.67 13.97
CA PRO A 94 7.81 -24.81 13.83
C PRO A 94 8.30 -26.12 14.44
N LEU A 95 9.42 -26.64 13.91
CA LEU A 95 10.03 -27.88 14.38
C LEU A 95 10.65 -27.74 15.78
N VAL A 96 11.08 -26.52 16.13
CA VAL A 96 11.72 -26.20 17.41
C VAL A 96 10.89 -25.15 18.14
N MET A 97 10.42 -25.49 19.33
CA MET A 97 9.76 -24.59 20.30
C MET A 97 9.96 -25.17 21.71
N ALA A 98 9.71 -24.38 22.74
CA ALA A 98 9.78 -24.86 24.13
C ALA A 98 8.94 -26.14 24.30
N LYS A 99 9.53 -27.18 24.92
CA LYS A 99 8.95 -28.53 25.02
C LYS A 99 7.55 -28.51 25.65
N GLU A 100 7.33 -27.64 26.62
CA GLU A 100 6.05 -27.42 27.31
C GLU A 100 4.98 -26.87 26.35
N HIS A 101 5.30 -25.82 25.58
CA HIS A 101 4.38 -25.26 24.58
C HIS A 101 4.05 -26.27 23.48
N MET A 102 5.03 -27.05 23.03
CA MET A 102 4.82 -28.11 22.05
C MET A 102 3.82 -29.16 22.55
N GLN A 103 3.95 -29.59 23.81
CA GLN A 103 3.05 -30.56 24.43
C GLN A 103 1.62 -29.99 24.53
N ILE A 104 1.49 -28.74 24.97
CA ILE A 104 0.21 -28.04 25.10
C ILE A 104 -0.50 -27.94 23.73
N ILE A 105 0.20 -27.46 22.69
CA ILE A 105 -0.39 -27.29 21.36
C ILE A 105 -0.73 -28.66 20.73
N LYS A 106 0.13 -29.67 20.88
CA LYS A 106 -0.14 -31.05 20.38
C LYS A 106 -1.34 -31.70 21.08
N ALA A 107 -1.53 -31.45 22.37
CA ALA A 107 -2.66 -31.98 23.13
C ALA A 107 -3.98 -31.33 22.69
N HIS A 108 -4.00 -30.02 22.50
CA HIS A 108 -5.24 -29.26 22.25
C HIS A 108 -5.58 -29.09 20.77
N LYS A 109 -4.62 -29.28 19.86
CA LYS A 109 -4.76 -29.22 18.40
C LYS A 109 -5.68 -28.07 17.92
N PRO A 110 -5.39 -26.80 18.27
CA PRO A 110 -6.33 -25.69 18.10
C PRO A 110 -6.75 -25.45 16.64
N PHE A 111 -5.87 -25.70 15.67
CA PHE A 111 -6.18 -25.61 14.24
C PHE A 111 -7.06 -26.76 13.71
N GLN A 112 -7.30 -27.80 14.51
CA GLN A 112 -8.19 -28.93 14.20
C GLN A 112 -9.53 -28.81 14.93
N LEU A 113 -9.74 -27.74 15.70
CA LEU A 113 -11.00 -27.52 16.41
C LEU A 113 -11.98 -26.74 15.54
N HIS A 114 -13.21 -27.25 15.44
CA HIS A 114 -14.35 -26.46 14.99
C HIS A 114 -14.85 -25.60 16.15
N TYR A 115 -14.96 -24.29 15.92
CA TYR A 115 -15.59 -23.37 16.86
C TYR A 115 -16.34 -22.28 16.10
N SER A 116 -17.38 -21.76 16.73
CA SER A 116 -18.17 -20.65 16.20
C SER A 116 -18.52 -19.66 17.30
N LEU A 117 -18.68 -18.41 16.91
CA LEU A 117 -19.06 -17.31 17.81
C LEU A 117 -19.72 -16.17 17.04
N ILE A 118 -20.40 -15.30 17.79
CA ILE A 118 -20.85 -14.00 17.31
C ILE A 118 -19.99 -12.97 18.05
N PRO A 119 -19.13 -12.21 17.34
CA PRO A 119 -18.20 -11.27 17.95
C PRO A 119 -18.97 -10.08 18.54
N GLN A 120 -18.48 -9.54 19.66
CA GLN A 120 -18.94 -8.27 20.21
C GLN A 120 -18.63 -7.10 19.27
N ASN A 121 -17.48 -7.16 18.56
CA ASN A 121 -17.08 -6.18 17.54
C ASN A 121 -16.98 -6.83 16.15
N GLY A 122 -18.14 -7.11 15.55
CA GLY A 122 -18.22 -7.72 14.21
C GLY A 122 -17.73 -6.82 13.07
N ILE A 123 -17.61 -5.52 13.29
CA ILE A 123 -17.28 -4.55 12.23
C ILE A 123 -15.81 -4.43 11.97
N ALA A 124 -14.98 -4.37 13.02
CA ALA A 124 -13.54 -4.40 12.82
C ALA A 124 -13.14 -5.68 12.06
N LEU A 125 -13.78 -6.81 12.41
CA LEU A 125 -13.60 -8.09 11.73
C LEU A 125 -14.11 -8.06 10.28
N HIS A 126 -15.29 -7.47 10.04
CA HIS A 126 -15.85 -7.34 8.70
C HIS A 126 -15.01 -6.41 7.80
N HIS A 127 -14.61 -5.24 8.29
CA HIS A 127 -13.74 -4.32 7.58
C HIS A 127 -12.42 -4.98 7.23
N ASN A 128 -11.81 -5.69 8.19
CA ASN A 128 -10.57 -6.39 7.98
C ASN A 128 -10.69 -7.49 6.89
N VAL A 129 -11.71 -8.36 6.95
CA VAL A 129 -11.89 -9.40 5.92
C VAL A 129 -12.28 -8.84 4.56
N ARG A 130 -13.00 -7.70 4.52
CA ARG A 130 -13.31 -6.99 3.27
C ARG A 130 -12.04 -6.47 2.61
N GLN A 131 -11.17 -5.81 3.37
CA GLN A 131 -9.86 -5.35 2.86
C GLN A 131 -9.02 -6.55 2.38
N MET A 132 -9.02 -7.66 3.12
CA MET A 132 -8.37 -8.89 2.68
C MET A 132 -8.94 -9.37 1.34
N HIS A 133 -10.26 -9.39 1.16
CA HIS A 133 -10.86 -9.80 -0.10
C HIS A 133 -10.49 -8.85 -1.24
N GLU A 134 -10.62 -7.53 -1.06
CA GLU A 134 -10.26 -6.52 -2.07
C GLU A 134 -8.80 -6.70 -2.51
N LYS A 135 -7.87 -6.84 -1.55
CA LYS A 135 -6.46 -7.13 -1.81
C LYS A 135 -6.24 -8.50 -2.45
N TRP A 136 -6.99 -9.52 -2.06
CA TRP A 136 -6.87 -10.85 -2.65
C TRP A 136 -7.24 -10.87 -4.14
N GLN A 137 -8.17 -10.03 -4.58
CA GLN A 137 -8.57 -9.90 -5.99
C GLN A 137 -7.52 -9.19 -6.85
N GLU A 138 -6.69 -8.30 -6.27
CA GLU A 138 -5.58 -7.65 -7.00
C GLU A 138 -4.53 -8.67 -7.49
N GLY A 139 -4.47 -9.86 -6.87
CA GLY A 139 -3.75 -11.03 -7.38
C GLY A 139 -2.22 -11.01 -7.25
N HIS A 140 -1.60 -9.83 -7.08
CA HIS A 140 -0.15 -9.68 -6.97
C HIS A 140 0.41 -9.98 -5.56
N ARG A 141 1.72 -10.24 -5.49
CA ARG A 141 2.40 -10.78 -4.29
C ARG A 141 2.23 -9.90 -3.05
N VAL A 142 2.35 -8.58 -3.20
CA VAL A 142 2.17 -7.62 -2.09
C VAL A 142 0.78 -7.76 -1.46
N SER A 143 -0.27 -7.95 -2.25
CA SER A 143 -1.63 -8.08 -1.75
C SER A 143 -1.91 -9.44 -1.13
N ARG A 144 -1.25 -10.51 -1.60
CA ARG A 144 -1.21 -11.80 -0.90
C ARG A 144 -0.53 -11.69 0.47
N TYR A 145 0.56 -10.92 0.56
CA TYR A 145 1.28 -10.66 1.82
C TYR A 145 0.47 -9.81 2.78
N TYR A 146 -0.20 -8.75 2.29
CA TYR A 146 -1.19 -7.98 3.06
C TYR A 146 -2.23 -8.91 3.69
N CYS A 147 -2.79 -9.86 2.92
CA CYS A 147 -3.78 -10.80 3.44
C CYS A 147 -3.22 -11.68 4.57
N LYS A 148 -1.93 -12.05 4.53
CA LYS A 148 -1.29 -12.78 5.63
C LYS A 148 -1.24 -11.93 6.90
N GLY A 149 -0.74 -10.70 6.83
CA GLY A 149 -0.71 -9.77 7.96
C GLY A 149 -2.12 -9.46 8.50
N ALA A 150 -3.06 -9.24 7.59
CA ALA A 150 -4.45 -8.99 7.91
C ALA A 150 -5.13 -10.19 8.58
N LEU A 151 -4.77 -11.45 8.25
CA LEU A 151 -5.25 -12.63 8.96
C LEU A 151 -4.73 -12.72 10.42
N TYR A 152 -3.49 -12.30 10.68
CA TYR A 152 -3.01 -12.16 12.06
C TYR A 152 -3.80 -11.07 12.80
N ASN A 153 -4.07 -9.93 12.16
CA ASN A 153 -4.93 -8.91 12.74
C ASN A 153 -6.37 -9.41 12.97
N PHE A 154 -6.95 -10.16 12.02
CA PHE A 154 -8.27 -10.77 12.14
C PHE A 154 -8.35 -11.69 13.36
N THR A 155 -7.37 -12.58 13.54
CA THR A 155 -7.34 -13.53 14.65
C THR A 155 -7.06 -12.86 15.98
N TYR A 156 -6.22 -11.82 16.02
CA TYR A 156 -6.08 -10.95 17.18
C TYR A 156 -7.43 -10.33 17.58
N LEU A 157 -8.11 -9.67 16.63
CA LEU A 157 -9.42 -9.05 16.87
C LEU A 157 -10.44 -10.08 17.34
N LEU A 158 -10.41 -11.30 16.80
CA LEU A 158 -11.33 -12.39 17.17
C LEU A 158 -11.05 -12.91 18.59
N LEU A 159 -9.77 -13.08 18.95
CA LEU A 159 -9.35 -13.67 20.22
C LEU A 159 -9.37 -12.65 21.38
N ALA A 160 -9.08 -11.37 21.11
CA ALA A 160 -9.15 -10.31 22.13
C ALA A 160 -10.53 -10.21 22.78
N GLN A 161 -11.60 -10.51 22.03
CA GLN A 161 -12.98 -10.51 22.51
C GLN A 161 -13.30 -11.67 23.47
N GLY A 162 -12.43 -12.67 23.57
CA GLY A 162 -12.60 -13.85 24.42
C GLY A 162 -11.87 -13.77 25.78
N ASN A 163 -11.08 -12.72 26.05
CA ASN A 163 -10.38 -12.52 27.33
C ASN A 163 -11.11 -11.53 28.27
N ASP A 164 -12.16 -10.84 27.79
CA ASP A 164 -12.95 -9.90 28.59
C ASP A 164 -14.21 -10.55 29.18
N GLN A 165 -14.04 -11.40 30.20
CA GLN A 165 -15.09 -11.59 31.23
C GLN A 165 -14.88 -10.74 32.48
N SER A 166 -13.87 -9.88 32.48
CA SER A 166 -13.57 -9.01 33.61
C SER A 166 -12.91 -7.73 33.13
N HIS A 167 -13.65 -6.95 32.35
CA HIS A 167 -13.63 -5.49 32.21
C HIS A 167 -14.40 -5.19 30.93
N SER A 168 -15.51 -4.47 30.99
CA SER A 168 -16.03 -3.84 29.77
C SER A 168 -14.98 -2.84 29.32
N PRO A 169 -14.29 -3.03 28.19
CA PRO A 169 -13.58 -1.93 27.59
C PRO A 169 -14.68 -0.97 27.14
N ASN A 170 -14.60 0.27 27.61
CA ASN A 170 -15.52 1.33 27.25
C ASN A 170 -15.59 1.39 25.71
N VAL A 171 -16.68 0.88 25.11
CA VAL A 171 -16.81 0.77 23.66
C VAL A 171 -16.78 2.18 23.10
N ASP A 172 -15.70 2.50 22.38
CA ASP A 172 -15.51 3.80 21.78
C ASP A 172 -16.77 4.23 21.03
N LEU A 173 -17.31 5.41 21.36
CA LEU A 173 -18.55 5.96 20.81
C LEU A 173 -18.59 5.87 19.29
N CYS A 174 -17.47 6.13 18.62
CA CYS A 174 -17.41 6.05 17.15
C CYS A 174 -17.59 4.63 16.64
N THR A 175 -17.06 3.63 17.34
CA THR A 175 -17.24 2.22 16.99
C THR A 175 -18.69 1.80 17.11
N SER A 176 -19.39 2.20 18.19
CA SER A 176 -20.83 1.95 18.36
C SER A 176 -21.70 2.65 17.31
N VAL A 177 -21.37 3.89 16.95
CA VAL A 177 -22.09 4.67 15.94
C VAL A 177 -21.91 4.08 14.54
N LYS A 178 -20.67 3.74 14.15
CA LYS A 178 -20.39 3.03 12.89
C LYS A 178 -21.16 1.71 12.84
N HIS A 179 -21.25 1.01 13.97
CA HIS A 179 -22.00 -0.23 14.07
C HIS A 179 -23.48 -0.13 13.85
N TYR A 180 -24.10 0.83 14.51
CA TYR A 180 -25.50 1.07 14.32
C TYR A 180 -25.83 1.46 12.88
N ILE A 181 -24.98 2.27 12.23
CA ILE A 181 -25.17 2.69 10.84
C ILE A 181 -25.02 1.51 9.88
N GLU A 182 -23.99 0.68 9.99
CA GLU A 182 -23.79 -0.46 9.08
C GLU A 182 -24.93 -1.49 9.17
N GLN A 183 -25.58 -1.63 10.33
CA GLN A 183 -26.73 -2.53 10.50
C GLN A 183 -28.06 -1.93 10.05
N ASN A 184 -28.18 -0.60 10.05
CA ASN A 184 -29.47 0.06 9.86
C ASN A 184 -29.47 1.08 8.70
N TYR A 185 -28.43 1.14 7.86
CA TYR A 185 -28.31 2.16 6.80
C TYR A 185 -29.49 2.15 5.83
N GLN A 186 -30.14 1.00 5.63
CA GLN A 186 -31.32 0.84 4.76
C GLN A 186 -32.56 1.54 5.34
N GLN A 187 -32.59 1.77 6.65
CA GLN A 187 -33.70 2.42 7.35
C GLN A 187 -33.57 3.94 7.33
N HIS A 188 -34.63 4.65 7.71
CA HIS A 188 -34.59 6.10 7.84
C HIS A 188 -33.81 6.51 9.10
N LEU A 189 -32.50 6.74 8.94
CA LEU A 189 -31.61 7.15 10.02
C LEU A 189 -31.54 8.68 10.15
N THR A 190 -31.97 9.19 11.30
CA THR A 190 -31.71 10.57 11.74
C THR A 190 -30.67 10.58 12.85
N LEU A 191 -29.99 11.71 13.04
CA LEU A 191 -29.02 11.88 14.12
C LEU A 191 -29.64 11.56 15.49
N THR A 192 -30.87 12.00 15.72
CA THR A 192 -31.67 11.70 16.92
C THR A 192 -31.92 10.19 17.06
N SER A 193 -32.36 9.52 16.00
CA SER A 193 -32.63 8.07 16.05
C SER A 193 -31.40 7.22 16.37
N ILE A 194 -30.22 7.65 15.95
CA ILE A 194 -28.95 6.97 16.22
C ILE A 194 -28.51 7.23 17.67
N ALA A 195 -28.65 8.48 18.12
CA ALA A 195 -28.33 8.88 19.49
C ALA A 195 -29.21 8.15 20.51
N ASP A 196 -30.52 8.10 20.26
CA ASP A 196 -31.49 7.40 21.11
C ASP A 196 -31.20 5.89 21.16
N ALA A 197 -30.94 5.27 20.01
CA ALA A 197 -30.68 3.83 19.94
C ALA A 197 -29.38 3.40 20.63
N LEU A 198 -28.41 4.30 20.75
CA LEU A 198 -27.12 4.05 21.39
C LEU A 198 -27.02 4.64 22.81
N ASN A 199 -28.11 5.21 23.33
CA ASN A 199 -28.15 5.90 24.63
C ASN A 199 -27.12 7.04 24.77
N TYR A 200 -26.87 7.78 23.70
CA TYR A 200 -26.02 8.98 23.70
C TYR A 200 -26.86 10.25 23.54
N SER A 201 -26.36 11.38 24.05
CA SER A 201 -26.94 12.67 23.69
C SER A 201 -26.57 13.03 22.26
N VAL A 202 -27.50 13.67 21.54
CA VAL A 202 -27.29 14.11 20.13
C VAL A 202 -26.05 15.00 20.01
N ALA A 203 -25.84 15.90 20.97
CA ALA A 203 -24.68 16.80 20.99
C ALA A 203 -23.36 16.04 21.18
N HIS A 204 -23.30 15.11 22.15
CA HIS A 204 -22.11 14.32 22.42
C HIS A 204 -21.76 13.42 21.23
N LEU A 205 -22.76 12.80 20.62
CA LEU A 205 -22.58 11.94 19.46
C LEU A 205 -22.09 12.74 18.24
N SER A 206 -22.69 13.90 17.96
CA SER A 206 -22.33 14.72 16.79
C SER A 206 -20.90 15.25 16.87
N THR A 207 -20.53 15.84 18.01
CA THR A 207 -19.21 16.45 18.20
C THR A 207 -18.12 15.38 18.22
N THR A 208 -18.26 14.36 19.06
CA THR A 208 -17.24 13.31 19.23
C THR A 208 -17.04 12.53 17.94
N PHE A 209 -18.11 12.23 17.20
CA PHE A 209 -18.00 11.50 15.94
C PHE A 209 -17.30 12.33 14.86
N LYS A 210 -17.62 13.63 14.76
CA LYS A 210 -16.99 14.51 13.77
C LYS A 210 -15.51 14.76 14.07
N GLU A 211 -15.16 14.96 15.34
CA GLU A 211 -13.76 15.14 15.77
C GLU A 211 -12.90 13.91 15.46
N LYS A 212 -13.42 12.71 15.74
CA LYS A 212 -12.66 11.47 15.55
C LYS A 212 -12.65 10.94 14.12
N THR A 213 -13.69 11.21 13.33
CA THR A 213 -13.82 10.64 11.97
C THR A 213 -13.62 11.65 10.85
N GLY A 214 -13.63 12.95 11.15
CA GLY A 214 -13.64 14.02 10.15
C GLY A 214 -14.99 14.21 9.44
N TYR A 215 -15.97 13.32 9.65
CA TYR A 215 -17.26 13.33 8.97
C TYR A 215 -18.42 13.56 9.94
N SER A 216 -19.51 14.18 9.47
CA SER A 216 -20.75 14.11 10.22
C SER A 216 -21.32 12.68 10.17
N VAL A 217 -22.11 12.32 11.17
CA VAL A 217 -22.77 11.02 11.26
C VAL A 217 -23.67 10.77 10.04
N ILE A 218 -24.33 11.82 9.55
CA ILE A 218 -25.19 11.74 8.36
C ILE A 218 -24.36 11.60 7.08
N ASP A 219 -23.22 12.28 6.97
CA ASP A 219 -22.29 12.07 5.84
C ASP A 219 -21.78 10.64 5.82
N TYR A 220 -21.50 10.06 6.98
CA TYR A 220 -21.08 8.65 7.10
C TYR A 220 -22.19 7.68 6.66
N VAL A 221 -23.46 7.96 7.01
CA VAL A 221 -24.62 7.21 6.48
C VAL A 221 -24.67 7.31 4.95
N ILE A 222 -24.51 8.51 4.39
CA ILE A 222 -24.54 8.73 2.94
C ILE A 222 -23.43 7.93 2.25
N GLN A 223 -22.19 8.00 2.75
CA GLN A 223 -21.06 7.24 2.19
C GLN A 223 -21.33 5.73 2.25
N THR A 224 -21.81 5.22 3.39
CA THR A 224 -22.16 3.80 3.57
C THR A 224 -23.20 3.34 2.54
N ARG A 225 -24.23 4.15 2.29
CA ARG A 225 -25.26 3.87 1.28
C ARG A 225 -24.71 3.89 -0.13
N LEU A 226 -23.86 4.87 -0.47
CA LEU A 226 -23.26 4.99 -1.80
C LEU A 226 -22.29 3.84 -2.09
N SER A 227 -21.48 3.40 -1.13
CA SER A 227 -20.62 2.22 -1.28
C SER A 227 -21.43 0.95 -1.56
N ASN A 228 -22.57 0.77 -0.89
CA ASN A 228 -23.48 -0.34 -1.19
C ASN A 228 -24.13 -0.18 -2.58
N ALA A 229 -24.43 1.05 -3.00
CA ALA A 229 -24.98 1.33 -4.33
C ALA A 229 -24.00 0.98 -5.45
N GLU A 230 -22.71 1.30 -5.29
CA GLU A 230 -21.65 0.91 -6.24
C GLU A 230 -21.59 -0.60 -6.42
N ARG A 231 -21.71 -1.35 -5.33
CA ARG A 231 -21.75 -2.81 -5.36
C ARG A 231 -22.92 -3.31 -6.21
N TRP A 232 -24.13 -2.85 -5.91
CA TRP A 232 -25.32 -3.21 -6.69
C TRP A 232 -25.23 -2.82 -8.17
N LEU A 233 -24.59 -1.70 -8.49
CA LEU A 233 -24.42 -1.25 -9.86
C LEU A 233 -23.41 -2.08 -10.67
N ARG A 234 -22.43 -2.71 -10.01
CA ARG A 234 -21.44 -3.60 -10.63
C ARG A 234 -21.91 -5.05 -10.72
N GLU A 235 -22.60 -5.51 -9.69
CA GLU A 235 -22.91 -6.94 -9.50
C GLU A 235 -24.31 -7.31 -9.99
N SER A 236 -25.16 -6.33 -10.32
CA SER A 236 -26.51 -6.62 -10.83
C SER A 236 -27.02 -5.62 -11.86
N ASP A 237 -27.90 -6.15 -12.72
CA ASP A 237 -28.71 -5.37 -13.66
C ASP A 237 -29.97 -4.76 -13.00
N ALA A 238 -30.07 -4.78 -11.67
CA ALA A 238 -31.28 -4.35 -10.96
C ALA A 238 -31.69 -2.92 -11.37
N PRO A 239 -32.99 -2.63 -11.52
CA PRO A 239 -33.47 -1.30 -11.83
C PRO A 239 -32.99 -0.28 -10.79
N LEU A 240 -32.66 0.93 -11.25
CA LEU A 240 -32.14 1.98 -10.37
C LEU A 240 -33.07 2.33 -9.20
N LYS A 241 -34.37 2.18 -9.42
CA LYS A 241 -35.41 2.33 -8.39
C LYS A 241 -35.26 1.30 -7.27
N GLU A 242 -35.03 0.04 -7.62
CA GLU A 242 -34.86 -1.04 -6.67
C GLU A 242 -33.55 -0.86 -5.89
N ILE A 243 -32.47 -0.46 -6.57
CA ILE A 243 -31.20 -0.14 -5.90
C ILE A 243 -31.37 1.00 -4.90
N ALA A 244 -32.07 2.07 -5.28
CA ALA A 244 -32.36 3.19 -4.38
C ALA A 244 -33.12 2.74 -3.14
N GLU A 245 -34.16 1.90 -3.29
CA GLU A 245 -34.93 1.35 -2.18
C GLU A 245 -34.07 0.46 -1.27
N GLN A 246 -33.23 -0.41 -1.84
CA GLN A 246 -32.36 -1.34 -1.11
C GLN A 246 -31.24 -0.68 -0.31
N ILE A 247 -30.84 0.54 -0.68
CA ILE A 247 -29.84 1.33 0.06
C ILE A 247 -30.48 2.42 0.93
N GLY A 248 -31.81 2.47 1.04
CA GLY A 248 -32.53 3.36 1.96
C GLY A 248 -32.91 4.74 1.41
N TYR A 249 -33.02 4.89 0.07
CA TYR A 249 -33.57 6.08 -0.59
C TYR A 249 -34.94 5.78 -1.22
N LYS A 250 -35.97 6.51 -0.77
CA LYS A 250 -37.33 6.41 -1.34
C LYS A 250 -37.45 7.05 -2.72
N ASP A 251 -36.62 8.05 -3.01
CA ASP A 251 -36.62 8.77 -4.29
C ASP A 251 -35.38 8.38 -5.12
N PRO A 252 -35.56 7.62 -6.21
CA PRO A 252 -34.47 7.25 -7.11
C PRO A 252 -33.79 8.45 -7.79
N TYR A 253 -34.52 9.55 -8.01
CA TYR A 253 -33.95 10.77 -8.60
C TYR A 253 -33.06 11.51 -7.60
N TYR A 254 -33.45 11.55 -6.33
CA TYR A 254 -32.59 12.05 -5.25
C TYR A 254 -31.31 11.21 -5.12
N PHE A 255 -31.44 9.88 -5.10
CA PHE A 255 -30.29 8.98 -5.10
C PHE A 255 -29.36 9.24 -6.29
N SER A 256 -29.89 9.32 -7.52
CA SER A 256 -29.07 9.54 -8.72
C SER A 256 -28.29 10.86 -8.68
N ARG A 257 -28.91 11.94 -8.20
CA ARG A 257 -28.22 13.23 -7.99
C ARG A 257 -27.14 13.14 -6.93
N LEU A 258 -27.42 12.46 -5.83
CA LEU A 258 -26.46 12.29 -4.73
C LEU A 258 -25.27 11.41 -5.16
N PHE A 259 -25.53 10.32 -5.86
CA PHE A 259 -24.50 9.46 -6.43
C PHE A 259 -23.61 10.23 -7.40
N LYS A 260 -24.20 11.01 -8.33
CA LYS A 260 -23.43 11.85 -9.26
C LYS A 260 -22.58 12.91 -8.55
N LYS A 261 -23.09 13.50 -7.46
CA LYS A 261 -22.34 14.47 -6.66
C LYS A 261 -21.09 13.85 -6.02
N HIS A 262 -21.19 12.62 -5.52
CA HIS A 262 -20.11 11.96 -4.78
C HIS A 262 -19.19 11.10 -5.63
N LYS A 263 -19.64 10.61 -6.78
CA LYS A 263 -18.90 9.70 -7.67
C LYS A 263 -18.54 10.32 -9.01
N HIS A 264 -18.91 11.58 -9.23
CA HIS A 264 -18.64 12.37 -10.44
C HIS A 264 -19.23 11.79 -11.75
N CYS A 265 -19.95 10.68 -11.69
CA CYS A 265 -20.70 10.08 -12.80
C CYS A 265 -22.10 9.66 -12.35
N SER A 266 -23.06 9.56 -13.28
CA SER A 266 -24.38 9.02 -12.95
C SER A 266 -24.30 7.50 -12.65
N PRO A 267 -25.23 6.95 -11.85
CA PRO A 267 -25.28 5.51 -11.60
C PRO A 267 -25.31 4.64 -12.87
N LEU A 268 -26.00 5.11 -13.92
CA LEU A 268 -26.09 4.39 -15.20
C LEU A 268 -24.75 4.41 -15.94
N GLN A 269 -24.05 5.54 -15.95
CA GLN A 269 -22.70 5.64 -16.51
C GLN A 269 -21.72 4.76 -15.74
N TYR A 270 -21.82 4.76 -14.40
CA TYR A 270 -21.01 3.90 -13.54
C TYR A 270 -21.22 2.42 -13.89
N ARG A 271 -22.48 1.97 -14.05
CA ARG A 271 -22.79 0.62 -14.52
C ARG A 271 -22.17 0.34 -15.89
N GLN A 272 -22.39 1.23 -16.87
CA GLN A 272 -21.90 1.03 -18.25
C GLN A 272 -20.38 0.92 -18.35
N GLN A 273 -19.63 1.70 -17.56
CA GLN A 273 -18.17 1.64 -17.52
C GLN A 273 -17.66 0.25 -17.10
N TYR A 274 -18.36 -0.42 -16.19
CA TYR A 274 -17.99 -1.76 -15.72
C TYR A 274 -18.48 -2.88 -16.65
N HIS A 275 -19.66 -2.76 -17.26
CA HIS A 275 -20.17 -3.79 -18.18
C HIS A 275 -19.54 -3.75 -19.59
N GLN A 276 -18.84 -2.68 -19.97
CA GLN A 276 -18.11 -2.60 -21.26
C GLN A 276 -16.73 -3.29 -21.24
N HIS A 277 -16.23 -3.66 -20.05
CA HIS A 277 -15.09 -4.57 -19.89
C HIS A 277 -15.61 -5.85 -19.25
N PRO A 278 -16.04 -6.86 -20.02
CA PRO A 278 -16.36 -8.15 -19.45
C PRO A 278 -15.05 -8.76 -18.92
N MET A 279 -14.81 -8.61 -17.61
CA MET A 279 -14.08 -9.64 -16.87
C MET A 279 -14.93 -10.90 -17.05
N ASP A 280 -14.33 -11.87 -17.72
CA ASP A 280 -14.90 -13.13 -18.17
C ASP A 280 -15.60 -13.86 -17.01
N ALA A 281 -16.88 -13.53 -16.78
CA ALA A 281 -17.77 -14.24 -15.88
C ALA A 281 -18.33 -15.46 -16.62
N SER A 282 -17.43 -16.29 -17.15
CA SER A 282 -17.78 -17.62 -17.62
C SER A 282 -17.74 -18.57 -16.42
N ILE A 283 -18.91 -19.17 -16.17
CA ILE A 283 -19.10 -20.33 -15.31
C ILE A 283 -17.99 -21.35 -15.64
N THR A 284 -16.93 -21.38 -14.82
CA THR A 284 -15.84 -22.35 -14.97
C THR A 284 -15.65 -23.10 -13.66
N SER A 285 -16.12 -24.34 -13.69
CA SER A 285 -15.46 -25.50 -13.10
C SER A 285 -15.11 -25.39 -11.60
N LEU A 286 -16.01 -25.95 -10.79
CA LEU A 286 -15.75 -26.50 -9.46
C LEU A 286 -14.76 -27.69 -9.52
N THR A 287 -13.52 -27.41 -9.92
CA THR A 287 -12.38 -28.26 -9.59
C THR A 287 -11.39 -27.44 -8.78
N SER A 288 -10.96 -28.00 -7.66
CA SER A 288 -10.00 -27.39 -6.74
C SER A 288 -8.79 -26.87 -7.52
N SER A 289 -8.51 -25.56 -7.46
CA SER A 289 -7.33 -24.95 -8.11
C SER A 289 -5.98 -25.37 -7.49
N ILE A 290 -6.00 -26.39 -6.62
CA ILE A 290 -4.84 -26.96 -5.92
C ILE A 290 -4.27 -28.18 -6.68
N VAL A 291 -4.88 -28.63 -7.78
CA VAL A 291 -4.36 -29.73 -8.63
C VAL A 291 -4.07 -29.20 -10.04
N GLN A 292 -2.84 -29.39 -10.54
CA GLN A 292 -2.49 -29.06 -11.93
C GLN A 292 -3.21 -29.98 -12.92
N PRO A 293 -3.80 -29.46 -14.02
CA PRO A 293 -4.32 -30.31 -15.09
C PRO A 293 -3.16 -30.89 -15.90
N SER A 294 -3.09 -32.22 -16.01
CA SER A 294 -2.25 -32.87 -17.00
C SER A 294 -2.78 -32.57 -18.40
N ILE A 295 -1.94 -31.99 -19.26
CA ILE A 295 -2.27 -31.67 -20.64
C ILE A 295 -2.54 -32.96 -21.42
N SER A 296 -3.81 -33.22 -21.77
CA SER A 296 -4.18 -34.17 -22.80
C SER A 296 -4.41 -33.40 -24.10
N ARG A 297 -3.57 -33.65 -25.10
CA ARG A 297 -3.78 -33.17 -26.48
C ARG A 297 -5.07 -33.82 -27.03
N TYR A 298 -5.94 -33.01 -27.62
CA TYR A 298 -6.97 -33.48 -28.54
C TYR A 298 -7.04 -32.53 -29.74
N ILE A 299 -7.03 -33.12 -30.93
CA ILE A 299 -7.12 -32.50 -32.26
C ILE A 299 -8.54 -32.74 -32.81
N GLU A 300 -8.92 -31.92 -33.80
CA GLU A 300 -10.10 -31.94 -34.70
C GLU A 300 -11.20 -30.94 -34.32
N SER A 301 -11.91 -30.26 -35.22
CA SER A 301 -11.74 -29.79 -36.61
C SER A 301 -13.03 -29.01 -36.94
N ASP A 302 -12.92 -27.91 -37.68
CA ASP A 302 -13.95 -27.25 -38.52
C ASP A 302 -15.45 -27.28 -38.15
N SER A 303 -16.03 -26.08 -38.02
CA SER A 303 -17.18 -25.69 -38.86
C SER A 303 -17.39 -24.17 -38.82
N GLN A 304 -17.18 -23.53 -39.97
CA GLN A 304 -17.65 -22.19 -40.31
C GLN A 304 -19.18 -22.11 -40.28
N TYR A 305 -19.73 -21.00 -39.83
CA TYR A 305 -20.94 -20.43 -40.44
C TYR A 305 -20.94 -18.90 -40.38
N ASN A 306 -21.00 -18.32 -41.58
CA ASN A 306 -21.12 -16.90 -41.87
C ASN A 306 -22.40 -16.27 -41.29
N LYS A 307 -22.27 -15.03 -40.81
CA LYS A 307 -23.29 -13.99 -41.01
C LYS A 307 -22.66 -12.60 -40.95
N GLU A 308 -22.50 -12.01 -42.14
CA GLU A 308 -22.41 -10.56 -42.31
C GLU A 308 -23.65 -9.88 -41.70
N VAL A 309 -23.51 -8.64 -41.20
CA VAL A 309 -24.42 -7.50 -41.46
C VAL A 309 -23.94 -6.24 -40.72
N TYR A 310 -23.71 -5.19 -41.52
CA TYR A 310 -23.78 -3.74 -41.27
C TYR A 310 -22.85 -3.03 -40.27
N ILE A 311 -21.90 -2.26 -40.85
CA ILE A 311 -21.23 -1.11 -40.21
C ILE A 311 -21.78 0.16 -40.88
N PRO A 312 -22.41 1.12 -40.16
CA PRO A 312 -22.59 2.44 -40.70
C PRO A 312 -21.33 3.28 -40.45
N MET A 313 -20.70 3.71 -41.54
CA MET A 313 -19.78 4.84 -41.58
C MET A 313 -20.56 6.13 -41.26
N VAL A 314 -20.12 6.89 -40.26
CA VAL A 314 -20.45 8.31 -40.13
C VAL A 314 -19.18 9.13 -40.34
N ARG A 315 -19.13 9.80 -41.49
CA ARG A 315 -18.27 10.96 -41.73
C ARG A 315 -18.90 12.19 -41.09
N SER A 316 -18.11 13.01 -40.40
CA SER A 316 -18.40 14.43 -40.13
C SER A 316 -17.17 15.09 -39.47
N THR A 317 -16.23 15.57 -40.27
CA THR A 317 -15.88 17.00 -40.47
C THR A 317 -15.19 17.70 -39.29
N ARG A 318 -13.92 18.08 -39.53
CA ARG A 318 -13.15 19.08 -38.78
C ARG A 318 -13.83 20.45 -38.83
N THR A 319 -14.05 21.05 -37.66
CA THR A 319 -14.11 22.50 -37.36
C THR A 319 -14.24 22.62 -35.83
N SER A 320 -13.75 23.61 -35.09
CA SER A 320 -13.06 24.86 -35.39
C SER A 320 -12.48 25.37 -34.05
N LEU A 321 -11.21 25.75 -34.07
CA LEU A 321 -10.39 26.31 -33.00
C LEU A 321 -10.76 27.77 -32.62
N LEU A 322 -11.99 28.22 -32.89
CA LEU A 322 -12.39 29.63 -32.73
C LEU A 322 -13.30 29.92 -31.53
N ALA A 323 -13.74 28.92 -30.76
CA ALA A 323 -14.61 29.14 -29.60
C ALA A 323 -13.86 29.39 -28.28
N THR A 324 -12.58 29.03 -28.18
CA THR A 324 -11.78 29.19 -26.96
C THR A 324 -11.08 30.55 -26.87
N LEU A 325 -10.97 31.29 -27.99
CA LEU A 325 -10.29 32.60 -28.04
C LEU A 325 -11.21 33.79 -27.73
N LEU A 326 -12.52 33.58 -27.62
CA LEU A 326 -13.53 34.64 -27.42
C LEU A 326 -13.97 34.82 -25.96
N ILE A 327 -13.55 33.96 -25.04
CA ILE A 327 -13.86 34.07 -23.60
C ILE A 327 -12.72 34.76 -22.83
N CYS A 328 -11.52 34.87 -23.40
CA CYS A 328 -10.37 35.53 -22.75
C CYS A 328 -10.28 37.05 -22.99
N PHE A 329 -11.15 37.66 -23.81
CA PHE A 329 -11.06 39.08 -24.17
C PHE A 329 -12.06 40.01 -23.46
N THR A 330 -12.89 39.51 -22.55
CA THR A 330 -13.92 40.32 -21.85
C THR A 330 -13.62 40.62 -20.37
N LEU A 331 -12.45 40.24 -19.85
CA LEU A 331 -12.01 40.57 -18.49
C LEU A 331 -10.96 41.70 -18.41
N LEU A 332 -10.70 42.42 -19.51
CA LEU A 332 -9.69 43.49 -19.56
C LEU A 332 -10.21 44.93 -19.52
N PHE A 333 -11.50 45.19 -19.28
CA PHE A 333 -11.97 46.56 -19.07
C PHE A 333 -13.10 46.66 -18.03
N SER A 334 -12.73 46.90 -16.77
CA SER A 334 -13.51 47.70 -15.83
C SER A 334 -12.66 48.07 -14.61
N GLY A 335 -12.43 49.36 -14.41
CA GLY A 335 -12.06 49.87 -13.08
C GLY A 335 -10.91 50.87 -12.97
N CYS A 336 -10.79 51.85 -13.87
CA CYS A 336 -10.15 53.11 -13.47
C CYS A 336 -11.16 53.91 -12.64
N THR A 337 -10.95 53.99 -11.32
CA THR A 337 -11.47 55.10 -10.51
C THR A 337 -10.31 55.72 -9.76
N THR A 338 -10.04 56.97 -10.11
CA THR A 338 -9.12 57.88 -9.45
C THR A 338 -9.59 58.18 -8.04
N THR A 339 -8.74 57.93 -7.04
CA THR A 339 -8.83 58.62 -5.77
C THR A 339 -7.42 58.85 -5.23
N ASN A 340 -7.19 60.10 -4.88
CA ASN A 340 -5.91 60.70 -4.58
C ASN A 340 -5.61 60.47 -3.09
N THR A 341 -4.62 59.64 -2.75
CA THR A 341 -4.16 59.54 -1.36
C THR A 341 -2.67 59.17 -1.30
N GLN A 342 -1.90 60.18 -0.91
CA GLN A 342 -0.66 60.17 -0.12
C GLN A 342 0.33 59.00 -0.30
N THR A 343 1.47 59.38 -0.88
CA THR A 343 2.76 58.71 -0.86
C THR A 343 3.19 58.36 0.57
N ILE A 344 3.21 57.06 0.88
CA ILE A 344 4.02 56.47 1.94
C ILE A 344 5.05 55.57 1.26
N GLY A 345 6.32 55.73 1.64
CA GLY A 345 7.49 55.18 0.97
C GLY A 345 7.39 53.67 0.74
N LYS A 346 7.58 53.25 -0.52
CA LYS A 346 7.85 51.86 -0.87
C LYS A 346 9.23 51.48 -0.35
N THR A 347 9.26 50.71 0.72
CA THR A 347 10.31 49.71 0.91
C THR A 347 10.31 48.79 -0.30
N ASN A 348 11.49 48.54 -0.87
CA ASN A 348 11.68 47.62 -2.00
C ASN A 348 11.25 46.21 -1.57
N GLU A 349 10.00 45.83 -1.83
CA GLU A 349 9.59 44.43 -1.87
C GLU A 349 10.33 43.78 -3.04
N VAL A 350 11.27 42.90 -2.72
CA VAL A 350 11.91 42.04 -3.71
C VAL A 350 10.81 41.14 -4.26
N GLN A 351 10.38 41.43 -5.48
CA GLN A 351 9.37 40.65 -6.17
C GLN A 351 9.96 39.26 -6.47
N THR A 352 9.47 38.23 -5.77
CA THR A 352 9.91 36.84 -5.99
C THR A 352 9.55 36.42 -7.41
N GLU A 353 10.55 36.13 -8.23
CA GLU A 353 10.39 35.59 -9.58
C GLU A 353 10.03 34.09 -9.48
N TYR A 354 9.05 33.64 -10.25
CA TYR A 354 8.62 32.24 -10.30
C TYR A 354 8.98 31.64 -11.66
N VAL A 355 9.18 30.32 -11.67
CA VAL A 355 9.39 29.52 -12.88
C VAL A 355 8.47 28.30 -12.85
N THR A 356 7.92 27.93 -14.00
CA THR A 356 7.12 26.72 -14.15
C THR A 356 8.04 25.50 -14.19
N TYR A 357 7.82 24.56 -13.27
CA TYR A 357 8.52 23.27 -13.23
C TYR A 357 7.54 22.12 -13.47
N LYS A 358 7.95 21.11 -14.24
CA LYS A 358 7.12 19.93 -14.54
C LYS A 358 7.45 18.81 -13.55
N ALA A 359 6.60 18.65 -12.54
CA ALA A 359 6.69 17.63 -11.51
C ALA A 359 5.76 16.44 -11.80
N SER A 360 5.83 15.37 -10.99
CA SER A 360 4.95 14.20 -11.14
C SER A 360 3.48 14.52 -10.81
N ASN A 361 3.22 15.57 -10.03
CA ASN A 361 1.88 16.10 -9.75
C ASN A 361 1.39 17.16 -10.76
N GLY A 362 2.16 17.43 -11.83
CA GLY A 362 1.79 18.38 -12.88
C GLY A 362 2.75 19.57 -12.99
N GLU A 363 2.28 20.65 -13.63
CA GLU A 363 3.04 21.91 -13.71
C GLU A 363 2.89 22.70 -12.40
N VAL A 364 4.01 23.08 -11.80
CA VAL A 364 4.09 23.76 -10.51
C VAL A 364 4.89 25.05 -10.68
N GLU A 365 4.32 26.18 -10.27
CA GLU A 365 5.04 27.46 -10.19
C GLU A 365 5.91 27.49 -8.93
N ILE A 366 7.22 27.40 -9.10
CA ILE A 366 8.19 27.40 -7.99
C ILE A 366 8.97 28.73 -7.94
N PRO A 367 9.38 29.22 -6.76
CA PRO A 367 10.28 30.36 -6.69
C PRO A 367 11.59 30.03 -7.43
N LYS A 368 12.09 30.96 -8.24
CA LYS A 368 13.36 30.80 -8.97
C LYS A 368 14.57 30.61 -8.05
N ASN A 369 14.49 31.14 -6.82
CA ASN A 369 15.53 31.04 -5.80
C ASN A 369 14.89 30.78 -4.43
N PRO A 370 14.42 29.55 -4.16
CA PRO A 370 13.75 29.24 -2.91
C PRO A 370 14.72 29.38 -1.72
N LYS A 371 14.21 29.86 -0.59
CA LYS A 371 14.97 30.18 0.63
C LYS A 371 14.57 29.33 1.82
N ARG A 372 13.38 28.74 1.79
CA ARG A 372 12.73 28.04 2.90
C ARG A 372 12.19 26.70 2.39
N VAL A 373 13.12 25.81 2.05
CA VAL A 373 12.79 24.51 1.47
C VAL A 373 12.54 23.47 2.55
N VAL A 374 11.42 22.76 2.46
CA VAL A 374 11.11 21.58 3.30
C VAL A 374 11.22 20.32 2.44
N VAL A 375 11.93 19.31 2.92
CA VAL A 375 12.10 18.03 2.22
C VAL A 375 11.49 16.88 3.03
N LEU A 376 10.36 16.38 2.54
CA LEU A 376 9.67 15.19 3.05
C LEU A 376 10.07 13.92 2.30
N ALA A 377 10.52 14.05 1.05
CA ALA A 377 11.01 12.93 0.28
C ALA A 377 12.40 12.54 0.78
N ASN A 378 12.47 11.70 1.83
CA ASN A 378 13.70 11.46 2.61
C ASN A 378 14.93 11.13 1.73
N SER A 379 14.76 10.28 0.72
CA SER A 379 15.84 9.87 -0.21
C SER A 379 16.49 11.03 -0.98
N TYR A 380 15.87 12.20 -0.99
CA TYR A 380 16.28 13.35 -1.80
C TYR A 380 16.91 14.49 -0.99
N ALA A 381 17.01 14.36 0.34
CA ALA A 381 17.50 15.45 1.18
C ALA A 381 18.97 15.80 0.92
N GLY A 382 19.84 14.79 0.77
CA GLY A 382 21.27 15.05 0.59
C GLY A 382 21.64 15.61 -0.78
N TYR A 383 20.75 15.50 -1.78
CA TYR A 383 20.92 16.23 -3.04
C TYR A 383 20.89 17.74 -2.83
N LEU A 384 19.96 18.24 -1.99
CA LEU A 384 19.91 19.68 -1.69
C LEU A 384 21.16 20.12 -0.94
N LEU A 385 21.64 19.30 0.00
CA LEU A 385 22.87 19.57 0.74
C LEU A 385 24.09 19.66 -0.19
N ALA A 386 24.19 18.78 -1.20
CA ALA A 386 25.25 18.83 -2.21
C ALA A 386 25.18 20.08 -3.10
N LEU A 387 23.97 20.54 -3.42
CA LEU A 387 23.74 21.81 -4.14
C LEU A 387 23.91 23.06 -3.26
N GLY A 388 24.37 22.90 -2.01
CA GLY A 388 24.56 24.00 -1.06
C GLY A 388 23.26 24.61 -0.52
N ILE A 389 22.14 23.90 -0.64
CA ILE A 389 20.84 24.30 -0.12
C ILE A 389 20.58 23.56 1.17
N LYS A 390 20.53 24.31 2.28
CA LYS A 390 20.16 23.76 3.58
C LYS A 390 18.64 23.81 3.76
N PRO A 391 17.94 22.66 3.83
CA PRO A 391 16.51 22.65 4.11
C PRO A 391 16.22 23.26 5.47
N ILE A 392 15.03 23.83 5.66
CA ILE A 392 14.58 24.31 6.98
C ILE A 392 13.82 23.24 7.76
N GLY A 393 13.40 22.17 7.09
CA GLY A 393 12.74 21.03 7.70
C GLY A 393 12.98 19.74 6.92
N MET A 394 13.23 18.65 7.64
CA MET A 394 13.50 17.32 7.10
C MET A 394 12.78 16.24 7.90
N SER A 395 12.44 15.14 7.24
CA SER A 395 11.89 13.95 7.93
C SER A 395 12.84 13.43 9.02
N LYS A 396 12.28 12.83 10.07
CA LYS A 396 13.10 12.24 11.14
C LYS A 396 14.03 11.16 10.60
N PHE A 397 13.58 10.34 9.66
CA PHE A 397 14.40 9.31 9.03
C PHE A 397 15.63 9.89 8.30
N ALA A 398 15.46 10.94 7.49
CA ALA A 398 16.59 11.57 6.80
C ALA A 398 17.61 12.22 7.77
N LEU A 399 17.15 12.75 8.91
CA LEU A 399 18.02 13.37 9.90
C LEU A 399 18.93 12.40 10.65
N LYS A 400 18.69 11.09 10.54
CA LYS A 400 19.55 10.06 11.15
C LYS A 400 20.79 9.73 10.34
N ASN A 401 20.83 10.12 9.06
CA ASN A 401 21.94 9.77 8.19
C ASN A 401 23.25 10.36 8.74
N PRO A 402 24.25 9.52 9.10
CA PRO A 402 25.48 9.99 9.72
C PRO A 402 26.28 10.92 8.79
N TYR A 403 26.16 10.78 7.46
CA TYR A 403 26.86 11.62 6.50
C TYR A 403 26.32 13.06 6.43
N PHE A 404 25.17 13.32 7.05
CA PHE A 404 24.59 14.67 7.15
C PHE A 404 25.10 15.46 8.37
N GLU A 405 25.90 14.84 9.24
CA GLU A 405 26.45 15.50 10.44
C GLU A 405 27.18 16.82 10.08
N GLY A 406 26.88 17.88 10.84
CA GLY A 406 27.38 19.24 10.59
C GLY A 406 26.77 19.97 9.38
N LYS A 407 26.00 19.28 8.52
CA LYS A 407 25.28 19.90 7.39
C LYS A 407 23.85 20.29 7.76
N VAL A 408 23.25 19.58 8.72
CA VAL A 408 21.83 19.74 9.12
C VAL A 408 21.63 20.48 10.45
N ASP A 409 22.63 21.22 10.94
CA ASP A 409 22.50 21.97 12.21
C ASP A 409 21.36 23.00 12.18
N GLY A 410 20.39 22.88 13.08
CA GLY A 410 19.22 23.78 13.10
C GLY A 410 18.18 23.51 12.01
N VAL A 411 18.26 22.37 11.32
CA VAL A 411 17.15 21.87 10.47
C VAL A 411 16.09 21.24 11.37
N GLU A 412 14.83 21.64 11.19
CA GLU A 412 13.74 21.18 12.03
C GLU A 412 13.29 19.75 11.69
N ASN A 413 12.99 18.96 12.75
CA ASN A 413 12.48 17.61 12.60
C ASN A 413 10.95 17.63 12.46
N ILE A 414 10.49 17.43 11.23
CA ILE A 414 9.05 17.45 10.90
C ILE A 414 8.33 16.12 11.17
N GLY A 415 9.06 15.08 11.60
CA GLY A 415 8.54 13.72 11.80
C GLY A 415 8.57 12.86 10.53
N ASP A 416 8.09 11.62 10.63
CA ASP A 416 8.00 10.68 9.50
C ASP A 416 6.61 10.69 8.85
N GLU A 417 5.61 11.29 9.50
CA GLU A 417 4.28 11.54 8.97
C GLU A 417 4.17 13.00 8.51
N GLN A 418 3.35 13.29 7.48
CA GLN A 418 3.14 14.64 6.95
C GLN A 418 2.40 15.54 7.96
N SER A 419 3.08 15.99 9.01
CA SER A 419 2.53 16.92 10.00
C SER A 419 2.34 18.30 9.36
N LEU A 420 1.16 18.52 8.80
CA LEU A 420 0.81 19.78 8.12
C LEU A 420 0.98 21.00 9.04
N GLU A 421 0.71 20.85 10.33
CA GLU A 421 0.89 21.90 11.35
C GLU A 421 2.35 22.34 11.44
N LYS A 422 3.26 21.39 11.69
CA LYS A 422 4.70 21.67 11.76
C LYS A 422 5.24 22.27 10.47
N ILE A 423 4.83 21.74 9.32
CA ILE A 423 5.26 22.26 8.02
C ILE A 423 4.76 23.69 7.82
N THR A 424 3.53 24.00 8.25
CA THR A 424 2.96 25.35 8.15
C THR A 424 3.70 26.35 9.05
N GLU A 425 4.08 25.95 10.26
CA GLU A 425 4.88 26.78 11.18
C GLU A 425 6.25 27.15 10.59
N LEU A 426 6.83 26.27 9.78
CA LEU A 426 8.06 26.52 9.05
C LEU A 426 7.89 27.50 7.89
N ASN A 427 6.67 27.95 7.54
CA ASN A 427 6.40 28.91 6.47
C ASN A 427 7.27 28.68 5.21
N PRO A 428 7.24 27.49 4.59
CA PRO A 428 8.11 27.15 3.47
C PRO A 428 7.73 27.94 2.21
N ASP A 429 8.71 28.15 1.34
CA ASP A 429 8.48 28.67 -0.02
C ASP A 429 8.59 27.59 -1.11
N LEU A 430 9.04 26.40 -0.73
CA LEU A 430 9.04 25.20 -1.56
C LEU A 430 8.96 23.94 -0.68
N ILE A 431 8.13 22.98 -1.08
CA ILE A 431 8.06 21.65 -0.46
C ILE A 431 8.44 20.59 -1.51
N ILE A 432 9.30 19.65 -1.14
CA ILE A 432 9.66 18.50 -1.95
C ILE A 432 9.17 17.22 -1.25
N ALA A 433 8.29 16.46 -1.90
CA ALA A 433 7.63 15.30 -1.31
C ALA A 433 7.52 14.13 -2.30
N PHE A 434 7.34 12.90 -1.80
CA PHE A 434 7.03 11.77 -2.67
C PHE A 434 5.63 11.91 -3.26
N ASN A 435 5.46 11.46 -4.51
CA ASN A 435 4.17 11.39 -5.18
C ASN A 435 3.29 10.27 -4.58
N ARG A 436 2.51 10.60 -3.55
CA ARG A 436 1.63 9.68 -2.79
C ARG A 436 0.34 10.40 -2.35
N GLU A 437 -0.63 9.65 -1.85
CA GLU A 437 -1.85 10.23 -1.25
C GLU A 437 -1.50 11.25 -0.15
N GLY A 438 -2.12 12.43 -0.20
CA GLY A 438 -1.91 13.50 0.78
C GLY A 438 -1.05 14.67 0.29
N VAL A 439 -0.37 14.55 -0.87
CA VAL A 439 0.42 15.65 -1.48
C VAL A 439 -0.42 16.91 -1.71
N GLU A 440 -1.70 16.76 -2.05
CA GLU A 440 -2.64 17.86 -2.25
C GLU A 440 -2.88 18.71 -0.99
N ASN A 441 -2.52 18.19 0.19
CA ASN A 441 -2.57 18.96 1.43
C ASN A 441 -1.33 19.83 1.64
N LEU A 442 -0.17 19.39 1.10
CA LEU A 442 1.07 20.17 1.12
C LEU A 442 1.00 21.34 0.14
N GLU A 443 0.32 21.15 -1.00
CA GLU A 443 0.06 22.20 -2.01
C GLU A 443 -0.72 23.40 -1.45
N LYS A 444 -1.44 23.22 -0.33
CA LYS A 444 -2.16 24.31 0.36
C LYS A 444 -1.24 25.16 1.23
N ILE A 445 -0.02 24.70 1.51
CA ILE A 445 0.96 25.37 2.37
C ILE A 445 1.95 26.16 1.50
N ALA A 446 2.56 25.51 0.50
CA ALA A 446 3.53 26.11 -0.40
C ALA A 446 3.58 25.33 -1.73
N PRO A 447 4.19 25.90 -2.80
CA PRO A 447 4.48 25.16 -4.02
C PRO A 447 5.12 23.81 -3.69
N THR A 448 4.50 22.73 -4.16
CA THR A 448 4.91 21.36 -3.80
C THR A 448 5.30 20.60 -5.06
N VAL A 449 6.56 20.16 -5.10
CA VAL A 449 7.10 19.30 -6.15
C VAL A 449 7.00 17.85 -5.69
N ALA A 450 6.11 17.08 -6.32
CA ALA A 450 5.98 15.65 -6.09
C ALA A 450 6.97 14.87 -6.97
N ILE A 451 7.65 13.90 -6.36
CA ILE A 451 8.69 13.08 -6.99
C ILE A 451 8.36 11.60 -6.88
N THR A 452 8.54 10.85 -7.97
CA THR A 452 8.47 9.39 -7.99
C THR A 452 9.87 8.81 -7.74
N TYR A 453 9.99 7.90 -6.77
CA TYR A 453 11.26 7.26 -6.45
C TYR A 453 11.76 6.37 -7.60
N GLY A 454 13.05 6.46 -7.92
CA GLY A 454 13.70 5.62 -8.95
C GLY A 454 13.33 5.95 -10.40
N GLU A 455 12.63 7.06 -10.66
CA GLU A 455 12.31 7.49 -12.03
C GLU A 455 13.55 7.98 -12.81
N LYS A 456 14.55 8.50 -12.10
CA LYS A 456 15.84 8.98 -12.62
C LYS A 456 16.98 8.30 -11.86
N ASP A 457 18.12 8.13 -12.50
CA ASP A 457 19.35 7.79 -11.76
C ASP A 457 19.82 8.96 -10.88
N TYR A 458 20.82 8.72 -10.02
CA TYR A 458 21.29 9.73 -9.08
C TYR A 458 21.95 10.96 -9.75
N LYS A 459 22.59 10.82 -10.91
CA LYS A 459 23.19 11.95 -11.64
C LYS A 459 22.12 12.77 -12.36
N GLU A 460 21.21 12.10 -13.04
CA GLU A 460 20.04 12.70 -13.69
C GLU A 460 19.16 13.43 -12.69
N GLN A 461 18.97 12.85 -11.50
CA GLN A 461 18.23 13.47 -10.41
C GLN A 461 18.93 14.70 -9.86
N LEU A 462 20.26 14.67 -9.69
CA LEU A 462 21.03 15.82 -9.24
C LEU A 462 20.97 16.97 -10.25
N LEU A 463 21.15 16.68 -11.54
CA LEU A 463 21.00 17.66 -12.62
C LEU A 463 19.59 18.25 -12.64
N ALA A 464 18.55 17.43 -12.46
CA ALA A 464 17.18 17.90 -12.40
C ALA A 464 16.93 18.87 -11.24
N PHE A 465 17.51 18.60 -10.06
CA PHE A 465 17.48 19.54 -8.95
C PHE A 465 18.35 20.77 -9.16
N GLY A 466 19.50 20.61 -9.82
CA GLY A 466 20.34 21.72 -10.26
C GLY A 466 19.56 22.68 -11.15
N ASP A 467 18.87 22.17 -12.17
CA ASP A 467 18.00 22.98 -13.03
C ASP A 467 16.83 23.60 -12.24
N MET A 468 16.16 22.81 -11.38
CA MET A 468 14.99 23.26 -10.58
C MET A 468 15.34 24.38 -9.58
N LEU A 469 16.51 24.29 -8.96
CA LEU A 469 16.92 25.15 -7.84
C LEU A 469 17.95 26.21 -8.24
N ASN A 470 18.20 26.37 -9.55
CA ASN A 470 19.19 27.29 -10.11
C ASN A 470 20.61 27.04 -9.56
N LYS A 471 20.99 25.76 -9.56
CA LYS A 471 22.22 25.14 -9.04
C LYS A 471 22.86 24.16 -10.03
N LYS A 472 22.74 24.44 -11.33
CA LYS A 472 23.19 23.53 -12.38
C LYS A 472 24.72 23.38 -12.40
N GLU A 473 25.45 24.46 -12.22
CA GLU A 473 26.92 24.44 -12.19
C GLU A 473 27.41 23.58 -11.02
N GLU A 474 26.82 23.74 -9.82
CA GLU A 474 27.16 22.91 -8.66
C GLU A 474 26.82 21.42 -8.86
N ALA A 475 25.73 21.12 -9.58
CA ALA A 475 25.39 19.75 -9.94
C ALA A 475 26.43 19.13 -10.89
N GLU A 476 26.80 19.86 -11.95
CA GLU A 476 27.80 19.42 -12.94
C GLU A 476 29.18 19.26 -12.31
N ASP A 477 29.58 20.18 -11.43
CA ASP A 477 30.85 20.12 -10.70
C ASP A 477 30.94 18.90 -9.79
N TRP A 478 29.86 18.59 -9.05
CA TRP A 478 29.85 17.39 -8.21
C TRP A 478 29.95 16.12 -9.05
N ILE A 479 29.21 16.04 -10.17
CA ILE A 479 29.27 14.86 -11.07
C ILE A 479 30.68 14.67 -11.62
N ALA A 480 31.34 15.74 -12.06
CA ALA A 480 32.71 15.66 -12.56
C ALA A 480 33.68 15.16 -11.49
N GLN A 481 33.58 15.67 -10.26
CA GLN A 481 34.40 15.21 -9.13
C GLN A 481 34.11 13.76 -8.75
N TRP A 482 32.84 13.36 -8.79
CA TRP A 482 32.42 11.99 -8.50
C TRP A 482 32.99 11.00 -9.52
N GLU A 483 32.88 11.31 -10.81
CA GLU A 483 33.43 10.48 -11.88
C GLU A 483 34.96 10.36 -11.79
N GLU A 484 35.66 11.45 -11.43
CA GLU A 484 37.11 11.43 -11.19
C GLU A 484 37.47 10.49 -10.01
N LYS A 485 36.75 10.58 -8.89
CA LYS A 485 36.97 9.69 -7.72
C LYS A 485 36.74 8.22 -8.08
N ILE A 486 35.67 7.92 -8.83
CA ILE A 486 35.38 6.55 -9.27
C ILE A 486 36.52 6.04 -10.16
N GLU A 487 36.93 6.82 -11.18
CA GLU A 487 37.96 6.40 -12.13
C GLU A 487 39.33 6.18 -11.45
N GLN A 488 39.66 7.01 -10.45
CA GLN A 488 40.90 6.86 -9.68
C GLN A 488 41.03 5.48 -9.01
N HIS A 489 39.92 4.86 -8.62
CA HIS A 489 39.92 3.59 -7.88
C HIS A 489 39.41 2.40 -8.68
N LYS A 490 38.68 2.62 -9.78
CA LYS A 490 38.00 1.57 -10.55
C LYS A 490 38.91 0.43 -10.96
N SER A 491 40.05 0.73 -11.59
CA SER A 491 41.00 -0.30 -12.05
C SER A 491 41.59 -1.13 -10.91
N GLU A 492 41.88 -0.49 -9.76
CA GLU A 492 42.38 -1.16 -8.55
C GLU A 492 41.33 -2.13 -8.00
N ILE A 493 40.09 -1.64 -7.82
CA ILE A 493 38.99 -2.44 -7.27
C ILE A 493 38.61 -3.58 -8.20
N GLN A 494 38.58 -3.35 -9.52
CA GLN A 494 38.38 -4.40 -10.52
C GLN A 494 39.48 -5.46 -10.49
N ALA A 495 40.74 -5.07 -10.26
CA ALA A 495 41.83 -6.04 -10.12
C ALA A 495 41.71 -6.88 -8.84
N ILE A 496 41.26 -6.26 -7.73
CA ILE A 496 41.01 -6.97 -6.46
C ILE A 496 39.86 -7.96 -6.63
N VAL A 497 38.75 -7.58 -7.26
CA VAL A 497 37.57 -8.44 -7.39
C VAL A 497 37.74 -9.47 -8.51
N GLY A 498 38.30 -9.09 -9.66
CA GLY A 498 38.40 -9.93 -10.85
C GLY A 498 37.03 -10.28 -11.43
N ASP A 499 36.87 -11.51 -11.92
CA ASP A 499 35.59 -12.00 -12.50
C ASP A 499 34.54 -12.38 -11.44
N ARG A 500 34.86 -12.22 -10.16
CA ARG A 500 33.96 -12.53 -9.04
C ARG A 500 32.76 -11.59 -8.99
N THR A 501 31.72 -12.05 -8.33
CA THR A 501 30.44 -11.36 -8.21
C THR A 501 30.26 -10.71 -6.84
N VAL A 502 29.53 -9.60 -6.81
CA VAL A 502 29.14 -8.89 -5.58
C VAL A 502 27.62 -8.96 -5.44
N SER A 503 27.13 -9.22 -4.23
CA SER A 503 25.70 -9.16 -3.89
C SER A 503 25.46 -8.13 -2.81
N ILE A 504 24.32 -7.44 -2.89
CA ILE A 504 23.85 -6.52 -1.86
C ILE A 504 22.52 -7.05 -1.34
N ILE A 505 22.43 -7.27 -0.03
CA ILE A 505 21.31 -7.92 0.64
C ILE A 505 20.78 -7.00 1.73
N GLY A 506 19.47 -6.99 1.95
CA GLY A 506 18.84 -6.30 3.07
C GLY A 506 17.46 -6.83 3.36
N GLY A 507 16.60 -5.97 3.89
CA GLY A 507 15.24 -6.33 4.31
C GLY A 507 15.22 -6.72 5.78
N GLY A 508 14.67 -7.89 6.10
CA GLY A 508 14.65 -8.40 7.47
C GLY A 508 14.05 -9.79 7.59
N GLU A 509 13.81 -10.26 8.82
CA GLU A 509 13.35 -11.64 9.09
C GLU A 509 12.09 -12.06 8.30
N LYS A 510 11.23 -11.09 7.96
CA LYS A 510 9.96 -11.34 7.26
C LYS A 510 10.11 -11.47 5.74
N GLU A 511 11.08 -10.77 5.15
CA GLU A 511 11.34 -10.73 3.71
C GLU A 511 12.76 -10.22 3.46
N LEU A 512 13.62 -11.09 2.93
CA LEU A 512 14.96 -10.70 2.48
C LEU A 512 14.85 -10.07 1.10
N MET A 513 15.72 -9.12 0.82
CA MET A 513 15.81 -8.46 -0.48
C MET A 513 17.24 -8.49 -0.98
N VAL A 514 17.38 -8.59 -2.30
CA VAL A 514 18.64 -8.34 -3.00
C VAL A 514 18.49 -7.12 -3.88
N PHE A 515 19.54 -6.32 -3.99
CA PHE A 515 19.51 -5.01 -4.64
C PHE A 515 20.41 -4.98 -5.88
N GLY A 516 19.94 -4.25 -6.90
CA GLY A 516 20.67 -3.95 -8.13
C GLY A 516 21.39 -2.62 -8.07
N GLU A 517 21.59 -2.00 -9.24
CA GLU A 517 22.44 -0.81 -9.44
C GLU A 517 21.83 0.54 -9.07
N ASN A 518 20.52 0.64 -8.86
CA ASN A 518 19.84 1.93 -8.66
C ASN A 518 18.77 1.85 -7.55
N PHE A 519 19.18 1.43 -6.35
CA PHE A 519 18.28 1.33 -5.18
C PHE A 519 19.01 1.59 -3.83
N GLY A 520 20.09 2.36 -3.86
CA GLY A 520 20.95 2.60 -2.70
C GLY A 520 21.78 1.39 -2.30
N ARG A 521 22.23 1.39 -1.05
CA ARG A 521 23.08 0.36 -0.41
C ARG A 521 24.43 0.18 -1.08
N GLY A 522 24.91 1.24 -1.74
CA GLY A 522 26.13 1.22 -2.53
C GLY A 522 26.00 0.56 -3.89
N GLY A 523 24.79 0.21 -4.35
CA GLY A 523 24.57 -0.38 -5.67
C GLY A 523 25.09 0.52 -6.81
N GLU A 524 24.89 1.83 -6.67
CA GLU A 524 25.39 2.85 -7.60
C GLU A 524 26.92 2.88 -7.65
N ILE A 525 27.59 2.57 -6.54
CA ILE A 525 29.06 2.54 -6.46
C ILE A 525 29.61 1.23 -7.02
N VAL A 526 29.04 0.10 -6.58
CA VAL A 526 29.54 -1.25 -6.89
C VAL A 526 29.28 -1.60 -8.35
N TYR A 527 28.04 -1.43 -8.83
CA TYR A 527 27.62 -1.92 -10.14
C TYR A 527 27.73 -0.87 -11.23
N GLU A 528 27.38 0.39 -10.97
CA GLU A 528 27.53 1.45 -11.98
C GLU A 528 28.93 2.06 -11.97
N GLY A 529 29.41 2.52 -10.82
CA GLY A 529 30.71 3.19 -10.68
C GLY A 529 31.88 2.27 -11.02
N PHE A 530 32.11 1.24 -10.20
CA PHE A 530 33.20 0.29 -10.39
C PHE A 530 32.94 -0.76 -11.47
N ASN A 531 31.69 -0.89 -11.95
CA ASN A 531 31.31 -1.86 -12.98
C ASN A 531 31.71 -3.30 -12.57
N LEU A 532 31.39 -3.67 -11.33
CA LEU A 532 31.60 -5.02 -10.82
C LEU A 532 30.45 -5.95 -11.22
N ASN A 533 30.75 -7.24 -11.34
CA ASN A 533 29.75 -8.22 -11.74
C ASN A 533 28.75 -8.46 -10.61
N MET A 534 27.46 -8.50 -10.93
CA MET A 534 26.42 -9.04 -10.06
C MET A 534 26.08 -10.47 -10.46
N PRO A 535 25.56 -11.31 -9.55
CA PRO A 535 24.97 -12.60 -9.91
C PRO A 535 23.89 -12.46 -10.99
N PRO A 536 23.81 -13.37 -11.98
CA PRO A 536 22.85 -13.26 -13.08
C PRO A 536 21.39 -13.12 -12.63
N LEU A 537 21.01 -13.79 -11.55
CA LEU A 537 19.65 -13.70 -11.02
C LEU A 537 19.34 -12.37 -10.34
N ILE A 538 20.34 -11.68 -9.77
CA ILE A 538 20.14 -10.30 -9.31
C ILE A 538 19.87 -9.40 -10.51
N LYS A 539 20.61 -9.57 -11.61
CA LYS A 539 20.36 -8.82 -12.84
C LYS A 539 18.95 -9.05 -13.38
N GLU A 540 18.56 -10.31 -13.53
CA GLU A 540 17.25 -10.70 -14.07
C GLU A 540 16.09 -10.19 -13.20
N GLU A 541 16.17 -10.40 -11.89
CA GLU A 541 15.02 -10.17 -10.99
C GLU A 541 14.97 -8.75 -10.42
N ALA A 542 16.12 -8.09 -10.21
CA ALA A 542 16.18 -6.73 -9.64
C ALA A 542 16.36 -5.64 -10.70
N VAL A 543 17.21 -5.86 -11.73
CA VAL A 543 17.57 -4.82 -12.71
C VAL A 543 16.65 -4.86 -13.93
N ASP A 544 16.52 -6.01 -14.59
CA ASP A 544 15.75 -6.14 -15.84
C ASP A 544 14.24 -5.93 -15.62
N THR A 545 13.74 -6.17 -14.40
CA THR A 545 12.36 -5.86 -13.98
C THR A 545 12.12 -4.37 -13.73
N LYS A 546 13.18 -3.56 -13.72
CA LYS A 546 13.18 -2.12 -13.39
C LYS A 546 12.66 -1.80 -11.98
N GLN A 547 12.68 -2.77 -11.07
CA GLN A 547 12.29 -2.55 -9.67
C GLN A 547 13.46 -2.06 -8.81
N GLY A 548 14.70 -2.37 -9.21
CA GLY A 548 15.93 -2.08 -8.47
C GLY A 548 16.21 -3.06 -7.33
N TYR A 549 15.27 -3.93 -6.99
CA TYR A 549 15.40 -4.96 -5.96
C TYR A 549 14.55 -6.19 -6.30
N ALA A 550 14.87 -7.31 -5.65
CA ALA A 550 14.06 -8.53 -5.71
C ALA A 550 13.88 -9.14 -4.32
N ALA A 551 12.64 -9.51 -3.98
CA ALA A 551 12.34 -10.21 -2.74
C ALA A 551 12.70 -11.70 -2.86
N VAL A 552 13.60 -12.16 -1.99
CA VAL A 552 14.13 -13.52 -1.98
C VAL A 552 13.85 -14.22 -0.64
N SER A 553 13.77 -15.54 -0.66
CA SER A 553 13.68 -16.33 0.57
C SER A 553 15.03 -16.93 0.92
N LEU A 554 15.23 -17.26 2.20
CA LEU A 554 16.48 -17.82 2.69
C LEU A 554 16.85 -19.16 2.01
N GLU A 555 15.84 -19.93 1.58
CA GLU A 555 16.03 -21.23 0.91
C GLU A 555 16.65 -21.13 -0.49
N VAL A 556 16.37 -20.03 -1.21
CA VAL A 556 16.89 -19.78 -2.56
C VAL A 556 18.00 -18.73 -2.56
N LEU A 557 18.36 -18.20 -1.38
CA LEU A 557 19.31 -17.10 -1.25
C LEU A 557 20.64 -17.41 -1.95
N ASN A 558 21.11 -18.66 -1.85
CA ASN A 558 22.37 -19.11 -2.46
C ASN A 558 22.47 -18.81 -3.97
N ASP A 559 21.35 -18.76 -4.70
CA ASP A 559 21.35 -18.48 -6.13
C ASP A 559 21.56 -16.97 -6.43
N PHE A 560 21.40 -16.12 -5.41
CA PHE A 560 21.61 -14.68 -5.45
C PHE A 560 22.87 -14.23 -4.72
N ILE A 561 23.64 -15.15 -4.11
CA ILE A 561 24.86 -14.80 -3.38
C ILE A 561 26.08 -14.86 -4.31
N GLY A 562 26.79 -13.74 -4.37
CA GLY A 562 28.10 -13.63 -5.00
C GLY A 562 29.25 -13.93 -4.05
N ASP A 563 30.46 -13.75 -4.57
CA ASP A 563 31.72 -14.00 -3.85
C ASP A 563 32.02 -12.93 -2.78
N TYR A 564 31.45 -11.74 -2.93
CA TYR A 564 31.46 -10.66 -1.94
C TYR A 564 30.02 -10.28 -1.58
N ILE A 565 29.77 -9.99 -0.30
CA ILE A 565 28.41 -9.73 0.17
C ILE A 565 28.34 -8.45 0.99
N PHE A 566 27.44 -7.55 0.62
CA PHE A 566 27.13 -6.34 1.38
C PHE A 566 25.76 -6.57 2.05
N ILE A 567 25.65 -6.28 3.33
CA ILE A 567 24.48 -6.58 4.15
C ILE A 567 23.97 -5.27 4.76
N ASP A 568 22.81 -4.81 4.32
CA ASP A 568 22.12 -3.62 4.80
C ASP A 568 21.51 -3.88 6.18
N GLY A 569 22.28 -3.59 7.23
CA GLY A 569 21.83 -3.67 8.62
C GLY A 569 22.37 -4.86 9.43
N GLN A 570 22.67 -4.60 10.70
CA GLN A 570 23.13 -5.61 11.64
C GLN A 570 22.03 -6.65 11.96
N ASP A 571 20.77 -6.23 12.00
CA ASP A 571 19.63 -7.11 12.21
C ASP A 571 19.47 -8.13 11.07
N VAL A 572 19.73 -7.71 9.83
CA VAL A 572 19.77 -8.61 8.67
C VAL A 572 20.93 -9.58 8.79
N ALA A 573 22.12 -9.10 9.15
CA ALA A 573 23.30 -9.96 9.35
C ALA A 573 23.05 -11.01 10.45
N ASP A 574 22.47 -10.61 11.57
CA ASP A 574 22.13 -11.49 12.69
C ASP A 574 21.11 -12.56 12.27
N TYR A 575 20.08 -12.16 11.51
CA TYR A 575 19.09 -13.09 10.97
C TYR A 575 19.72 -14.11 10.01
N LEU A 576 20.55 -13.65 9.07
CA LEU A 576 21.27 -14.52 8.14
C LEU A 576 22.18 -15.51 8.89
N ALA A 577 22.83 -15.07 9.96
CA ALA A 577 23.64 -15.90 10.84
C ALA A 577 22.86 -16.98 11.61
N THR A 578 21.53 -16.98 11.61
CA THR A 578 20.74 -18.11 12.15
C THR A 578 20.71 -19.32 11.21
N SER A 579 20.97 -19.11 9.91
CA SER A 579 20.88 -20.12 8.87
C SER A 579 22.15 -20.96 8.76
N SER A 580 22.00 -22.29 8.73
CA SER A 580 23.13 -23.17 8.38
C SER A 580 23.55 -22.99 6.91
N LEU A 581 22.60 -22.74 6.01
CA LEU A 581 22.89 -22.49 4.59
C LEU A 581 23.78 -21.25 4.44
N TRP A 582 23.49 -20.18 5.18
CA TRP A 582 24.31 -18.97 5.17
C TRP A 582 25.74 -19.24 5.66
N LYS A 583 25.88 -19.90 6.82
CA LYS A 583 27.20 -20.24 7.39
C LYS A 583 28.07 -21.09 6.47
N ASP A 584 27.44 -21.84 5.56
CA ASP A 584 28.13 -22.71 4.65
C ASP A 584 28.65 -22.04 3.38
N LEU A 585 28.22 -20.80 3.09
CA LEU A 585 28.63 -20.04 1.90
C LEU A 585 30.13 -19.73 1.90
N PRO A 586 30.82 -19.84 0.74
CA PRO A 586 32.24 -19.50 0.63
C PRO A 586 32.57 -18.09 1.08
N ALA A 587 31.81 -17.08 0.63
CA ALA A 587 32.01 -15.68 1.02
C ALA A 587 31.93 -15.46 2.55
N VAL A 588 31.05 -16.21 3.22
CA VAL A 588 30.89 -16.15 4.68
C VAL A 588 32.09 -16.80 5.38
N LYS A 589 32.53 -17.96 4.92
CA LYS A 589 33.71 -18.69 5.46
C LYS A 589 35.01 -17.93 5.27
N GLU A 590 35.12 -17.17 4.19
CA GLU A 590 36.29 -16.36 3.83
C GLU A 590 36.22 -14.92 4.36
N ASN A 591 35.18 -14.58 5.14
CA ASN A 591 34.95 -13.25 5.70
C ASN A 591 34.85 -12.12 4.66
N LYS A 592 34.40 -12.44 3.44
CA LYS A 592 34.19 -11.48 2.33
C LYS A 592 32.83 -10.79 2.44
N MET A 593 32.53 -10.25 3.62
CA MET A 593 31.26 -9.61 3.91
C MET A 593 31.44 -8.24 4.55
N MET A 594 30.60 -7.27 4.16
CA MET A 594 30.51 -5.95 4.76
C MET A 594 29.10 -5.75 5.32
N ILE A 595 28.99 -5.39 6.59
CA ILE A 595 27.71 -4.95 7.18
C ILE A 595 27.66 -3.43 7.06
N LEU A 596 26.61 -2.93 6.41
CA LEU A 596 26.35 -1.52 6.19
C LEU A 596 25.49 -0.95 7.32
N ASP A 597 25.72 0.30 7.69
CA ASP A 597 24.82 1.05 8.56
C ASP A 597 23.57 1.48 7.75
N THR A 598 22.42 0.89 8.05
CA THR A 598 21.15 1.14 7.36
C THR A 598 20.73 2.61 7.35
N ASP A 599 21.01 3.36 8.42
CA ASP A 599 20.66 4.79 8.48
C ASP A 599 21.53 5.60 7.46
N ALA A 600 22.63 5.02 6.97
CA ALA A 600 23.54 5.60 5.99
C ALA A 600 23.33 5.01 4.56
N SER A 601 23.35 3.68 4.45
CA SER A 601 23.29 2.93 3.19
C SER A 601 21.92 2.97 2.51
N TYR A 602 20.85 3.37 3.20
CA TYR A 602 19.54 3.54 2.56
C TYR A 602 19.56 4.55 1.40
N PHE A 603 20.44 5.55 1.48
CA PHE A 603 20.45 6.71 0.59
C PHE A 603 21.47 6.56 -0.56
N SER A 604 21.09 7.04 -1.75
CA SER A 604 21.95 7.19 -2.92
C SER A 604 22.11 8.64 -3.37
N ASP A 605 21.87 9.59 -2.46
CA ASP A 605 22.15 10.98 -2.72
C ASP A 605 23.67 11.27 -2.72
N PRO A 606 24.12 12.35 -3.38
CA PRO A 606 25.53 12.74 -3.47
C PRO A 606 26.32 12.73 -2.15
N VAL A 607 25.76 13.25 -1.06
CA VAL A 607 26.46 13.33 0.23
C VAL A 607 26.64 11.94 0.81
N SER A 608 25.61 11.09 0.68
CA SER A 608 25.66 9.71 1.12
C SER A 608 26.59 8.84 0.27
N LEU A 609 26.65 9.08 -1.04
CA LEU A 609 27.54 8.36 -1.95
C LEU A 609 29.02 8.70 -1.68
N ASP A 610 29.34 9.98 -1.46
CA ASP A 610 30.68 10.41 -1.06
C ASP A 610 31.13 9.71 0.23
N GLY A 611 30.24 9.59 1.23
CA GLY A 611 30.54 8.89 2.48
C GLY A 611 30.71 7.38 2.33
N GLN A 612 29.81 6.73 1.58
CA GLN A 612 29.86 5.29 1.34
C GLN A 612 31.08 4.85 0.53
N LEU A 613 31.56 5.68 -0.40
CA LEU A 613 32.66 5.33 -1.32
C LEU A 613 33.92 4.90 -0.57
N ASP A 614 34.32 5.66 0.45
CA ASP A 614 35.54 5.41 1.22
C ASP A 614 35.46 4.06 1.96
N GLU A 615 34.30 3.74 2.54
CA GLU A 615 34.08 2.49 3.26
C GLU A 615 34.11 1.28 2.32
N ILE A 616 33.50 1.41 1.14
CA ILE A 616 33.46 0.35 0.12
C ILE A 616 34.86 0.09 -0.45
N ILE A 617 35.64 1.14 -0.73
CA ILE A 617 37.04 1.01 -1.16
C ILE A 617 37.87 0.31 -0.09
N ALA A 618 37.75 0.74 1.18
CA ALA A 618 38.47 0.14 2.29
C ALA A 618 38.13 -1.35 2.46
N PHE A 619 36.86 -1.71 2.31
CA PHE A 619 36.42 -3.10 2.35
C PHE A 619 37.12 -3.94 1.28
N PHE A 620 37.09 -3.54 0.01
CA PHE A 620 37.75 -4.32 -1.05
C PHE A 620 39.26 -4.40 -0.84
N ARG A 621 39.93 -3.30 -0.46
CA ARG A 621 41.38 -3.30 -0.17
C ARG A 621 41.78 -4.26 0.95
N SER A 622 40.89 -4.52 1.91
CA SER A 622 41.17 -5.51 2.97
C SER A 622 41.16 -6.97 2.48
N HIS A 623 40.75 -7.20 1.23
CA HIS A 623 40.67 -8.52 0.58
C HIS A 623 41.57 -8.64 -0.66
N GLN A 624 42.60 -7.80 -0.76
CA GLN A 624 43.62 -7.83 -1.82
C GLN A 624 44.52 -9.07 -1.76
#